data_AF-A0A9D8K561-F1
#
_entry.id   AF-A0A9D8K561-F1
#
_cell.length_a   1.000
_cell.length_b   1.000
_cell.length_c   1.000
_cell.angle_alpha   90.00
_cell.angle_beta   90.00
_cell.angle_gamma   90.00
#
_symmetry.space_group_name_H-M   'P 1'
#
loop_
_entity.id
_entity.type
_entity.pdbx_description
1 polymer ?
#
loop_
_entity_poly.entity_id
_entity_poly.type
_entity_poly.pdbx_seq_one_letter_code
_entity_poly.pdbx_strand_id
1 'polypeptide(L)'
;EFDNVIASIGQITDIPAQLGVELGRGNVIKADNKTLATSRQGVYAGGDAVTGPASVIGAIAQGRQAASSIDKYLGGTGIIDEVLAPVEAIEPWLGPDGDFASKVKPHMPALDNKERLTGFTEVELGYPEDVGKEEAKRCLRCELRLNLSPPLSPPAKVKTA
;
A
#
# COMPACT_ATOMS: atom_id res chain seq x y z
N GLU A 1 -24.28 -6.98 31.38
CA GLU A 1 -25.07 -5.99 30.63
C GLU A 1 -24.08 -5.14 29.84
N PHE A 2 -24.34 -4.86 28.56
CA PHE A 2 -23.41 -4.11 27.69
C PHE A 2 -24.20 -3.04 26.94
N ASP A 3 -23.67 -1.82 26.87
CA ASP A 3 -24.30 -0.70 26.14
C ASP A 3 -24.01 -0.75 24.63
N ASN A 4 -22.85 -1.28 24.25
CA ASN A 4 -22.44 -1.45 22.86
C ASN A 4 -21.64 -2.74 22.67
N VAL A 5 -21.84 -3.40 21.54
CA VAL A 5 -21.11 -4.60 21.13
C VAL A 5 -20.59 -4.42 19.71
N ILE A 6 -19.29 -4.58 19.50
CA ILE A 6 -18.64 -4.55 18.19
C ILE A 6 -18.06 -5.95 17.93
N ALA A 7 -18.61 -6.64 16.94
CA ALA A 7 -18.14 -7.97 16.55
C ALA A 7 -17.05 -7.85 15.47
N SER A 8 -15.81 -8.13 15.85
CA SER A 8 -14.63 -8.08 14.97
C SER A 8 -13.98 -9.45 14.81
N ILE A 9 -14.80 -10.49 14.59
CA ILE A 9 -14.37 -11.90 14.57
C ILE A 9 -13.85 -12.37 13.20
N GLY A 10 -13.58 -11.44 12.30
CA GLY A 10 -13.09 -11.71 10.94
C GLY A 10 -14.16 -11.62 9.86
N GLN A 11 -13.76 -11.94 8.64
CA GLN A 11 -14.58 -11.88 7.43
C GLN A 11 -14.32 -13.11 6.55
N ILE A 12 -15.27 -13.36 5.64
CA ILE A 12 -15.21 -14.43 4.64
C ILE A 12 -15.64 -13.86 3.30
N THR A 13 -14.99 -14.32 2.22
CA THR A 13 -15.29 -13.89 0.87
C THR A 13 -16.65 -14.43 0.44
N ASP A 14 -17.49 -13.57 -0.12
CA ASP A 14 -18.74 -13.99 -0.78
C ASP A 14 -18.45 -14.34 -2.24
N ILE A 15 -18.49 -15.64 -2.57
CA ILE A 15 -18.13 -16.16 -3.90
C ILE A 15 -19.39 -16.76 -4.54
N PRO A 16 -19.97 -16.12 -5.58
CA PRO A 16 -21.18 -16.61 -6.22
C PRO A 16 -20.93 -17.94 -6.94
N ALA A 17 -21.84 -18.90 -6.81
CA ALA A 17 -21.75 -20.18 -7.50
C ALA A 17 -21.69 -20.05 -9.03
N GLN A 18 -22.28 -18.96 -9.58
CA GLN A 18 -22.27 -18.64 -11.00
C GLN A 18 -20.86 -18.35 -11.55
N LEU A 19 -19.88 -18.09 -10.67
CA LEU A 19 -18.50 -17.92 -11.08
C LEU A 19 -17.90 -19.23 -11.62
N GLY A 20 -18.44 -20.39 -11.24
CA GLY A 20 -18.05 -21.69 -11.82
C GLY A 20 -16.59 -22.07 -11.57
N VAL A 21 -16.06 -21.72 -10.40
CA VAL A 21 -14.68 -22.03 -9.97
C VAL A 21 -14.70 -23.00 -8.80
N GLU A 22 -13.68 -23.86 -8.69
CA GLU A 22 -13.49 -24.73 -7.54
C GLU A 22 -13.18 -23.89 -6.29
N LEU A 23 -13.80 -24.28 -5.17
CA LEU A 23 -13.54 -23.68 -3.87
C LEU A 23 -12.67 -24.62 -3.03
N GLY A 24 -11.77 -24.01 -2.26
CA GLY A 24 -10.97 -24.64 -1.23
C GLY A 24 -11.62 -24.56 0.15
N ARG A 25 -10.83 -24.92 1.16
CA ARG A 25 -11.24 -24.84 2.57
C ARG A 25 -11.47 -23.39 2.98
N GLY A 26 -12.58 -23.11 3.67
CA GLY A 26 -12.85 -21.77 4.22
C GLY A 26 -13.51 -20.80 3.22
N ASN A 27 -14.17 -21.32 2.18
CA ASN A 27 -14.85 -20.51 1.16
C ASN A 27 -13.90 -19.58 0.39
N VAL A 28 -12.74 -20.10 0.01
CA VAL A 28 -11.76 -19.41 -0.84
C VAL A 28 -11.71 -20.07 -2.22
N ILE A 29 -11.39 -19.31 -3.26
CA ILE A 29 -11.16 -19.81 -4.61
C ILE A 29 -9.87 -20.63 -4.60
N LYS A 30 -9.96 -21.85 -5.10
CA LYS A 30 -8.79 -22.69 -5.31
C LYS A 30 -8.08 -22.23 -6.58
N ALA A 31 -6.87 -21.71 -6.43
CA ALA A 31 -6.03 -21.25 -7.52
C ALA A 31 -4.66 -21.95 -7.47
N ASP A 32 -4.01 -22.09 -8.63
CA ASP A 32 -2.65 -22.62 -8.71
C ASP A 32 -1.64 -21.67 -8.03
N ASN A 33 -0.74 -22.20 -7.21
CA ASN A 33 0.16 -21.37 -6.41
C ASN A 33 1.18 -20.54 -7.23
N LYS A 34 1.45 -20.90 -8.49
CA LYS A 34 2.45 -20.24 -9.33
C LYS A 34 1.85 -19.30 -10.37
N THR A 35 0.69 -19.66 -10.90
CA THR A 35 0.02 -18.92 -11.98
C THR A 35 -1.20 -18.15 -11.50
N LEU A 36 -1.74 -18.53 -10.34
CA LEU A 36 -3.02 -18.06 -9.81
C LEU A 36 -4.23 -18.37 -10.71
N ALA A 37 -4.06 -19.29 -11.67
CA ALA A 37 -5.15 -19.78 -12.49
C ALA A 37 -6.14 -20.60 -11.63
N THR A 38 -7.42 -20.39 -11.87
CA THR A 38 -8.51 -21.16 -11.23
C THR A 38 -8.83 -22.41 -12.05
N SER A 39 -9.81 -23.20 -11.61
CA SER A 39 -10.35 -24.32 -12.40
C SER A 39 -11.06 -23.88 -13.69
N ARG A 40 -11.42 -22.60 -13.83
CA ARG A 40 -12.05 -22.06 -15.02
C ARG A 40 -11.00 -21.42 -15.93
N GLN A 41 -10.93 -21.90 -17.17
CA GLN A 41 -9.95 -21.42 -18.15
C GLN A 41 -10.05 -19.90 -18.36
N GLY A 42 -8.89 -19.23 -18.39
CA GLY A 42 -8.80 -17.78 -18.57
C GLY A 42 -9.18 -16.97 -17.33
N VAL A 43 -9.44 -17.61 -16.18
CA VAL A 43 -9.85 -16.95 -14.95
C VAL A 43 -8.84 -17.19 -13.85
N TYR A 44 -8.46 -16.11 -13.19
CA TYR A 44 -7.42 -16.03 -12.17
C TYR A 44 -7.97 -15.41 -10.90
N ALA A 45 -7.40 -15.74 -9.75
CA ALA A 45 -7.82 -15.20 -8.45
C ALA A 45 -6.61 -14.94 -7.56
N GLY A 46 -6.68 -13.89 -6.72
CA GLY A 46 -5.64 -13.56 -5.75
C GLY A 46 -6.20 -12.73 -4.58
N GLY A 47 -5.35 -12.43 -3.62
CA GLY A 47 -5.71 -11.79 -2.35
C GLY A 47 -6.52 -12.71 -1.43
N ASP A 48 -7.32 -12.09 -0.56
CA ASP A 48 -8.14 -12.78 0.43
C ASP A 48 -9.13 -13.78 -0.20
N ALA A 49 -9.49 -13.60 -1.47
CA ALA A 49 -10.30 -14.56 -2.21
C ALA A 49 -9.62 -15.93 -2.36
N VAL A 50 -8.29 -16.03 -2.29
CA VAL A 50 -7.53 -17.28 -2.40
C VAL A 50 -6.97 -17.73 -1.06
N THR A 51 -6.48 -16.80 -0.24
CA THR A 51 -5.80 -17.12 1.03
C THR A 51 -6.68 -17.01 2.26
N GLY A 52 -7.84 -16.35 2.16
CA GLY A 52 -8.50 -15.73 3.30
C GLY A 52 -7.73 -14.50 3.79
N PRO A 53 -8.20 -13.85 4.87
CA PRO A 53 -7.60 -12.61 5.40
C PRO A 53 -6.10 -12.72 5.61
N ALA A 54 -5.34 -11.91 4.86
CA ALA A 54 -3.88 -11.90 4.90
C ALA A 54 -3.33 -10.47 4.92
N SER A 55 -2.07 -10.29 4.50
CA SER A 55 -1.45 -8.97 4.40
C SER A 55 -1.78 -8.32 3.05
N VAL A 56 -1.94 -6.99 3.05
CA VAL A 56 -2.13 -6.19 1.84
C VAL A 56 -0.99 -6.42 0.84
N ILE A 57 0.26 -6.50 1.32
CA ILE A 57 1.42 -6.76 0.46
C ILE A 57 1.37 -8.16 -0.19
N GLY A 58 0.80 -9.15 0.51
CA GLY A 58 0.55 -10.48 -0.05
C GLY A 58 -0.45 -10.44 -1.20
N ALA A 59 -1.56 -9.70 -1.03
CA ALA A 59 -2.54 -9.49 -2.09
C ALA A 59 -1.94 -8.76 -3.30
N ILE A 60 -1.11 -7.73 -3.08
CA ILE A 60 -0.40 -7.01 -4.15
C ILE A 60 0.54 -7.96 -4.92
N ALA A 61 1.31 -8.78 -4.20
CA ALA A 61 2.22 -9.76 -4.82
C ALA A 61 1.45 -10.76 -5.68
N GLN A 62 0.32 -11.28 -5.18
CA GLN A 62 -0.57 -12.16 -5.94
C GLN A 62 -1.19 -11.48 -7.16
N GLY A 63 -1.56 -10.19 -7.05
CA GLY A 63 -2.03 -9.40 -8.19
C GLY A 63 -0.98 -9.30 -9.31
N ARG A 64 0.28 -9.01 -8.96
CA ARG A 64 1.39 -8.99 -9.93
C ARG A 64 1.61 -10.37 -10.56
N GLN A 65 1.56 -11.44 -9.77
CA GLN A 65 1.72 -12.81 -10.26
C GLN A 65 0.59 -13.21 -11.22
N ALA A 66 -0.65 -12.86 -10.89
CA ALA A 66 -1.81 -13.08 -11.75
C ALA A 66 -1.69 -12.27 -13.05
N ALA A 67 -1.32 -11.00 -12.99
CA ALA A 67 -1.11 -10.16 -14.16
C ALA A 67 -0.06 -10.73 -15.13
N SER A 68 1.09 -11.16 -14.61
CA SER A 68 2.13 -11.85 -15.42
C SER A 68 1.59 -13.13 -16.07
N SER A 69 0.75 -13.89 -15.38
CA SER A 69 0.18 -15.14 -15.89
C SER A 69 -0.93 -14.91 -16.92
N ILE A 70 -1.75 -13.88 -16.73
CA ILE A 70 -2.76 -13.43 -17.69
C ILE A 70 -2.08 -12.95 -18.97
N ASP A 71 -1.02 -12.14 -18.87
CA ASP A 71 -0.29 -11.67 -20.04
C ASP A 71 0.25 -12.84 -20.87
N LYS A 72 0.90 -13.83 -20.24
CA LYS A 72 1.34 -15.06 -20.91
C LYS A 72 0.20 -15.84 -21.56
N TYR A 73 -0.95 -15.93 -20.89
CA TYR A 73 -2.13 -16.61 -21.42
C TYR A 73 -2.68 -15.91 -22.68
N LEU A 74 -2.58 -14.58 -22.74
CA LEU A 74 -2.98 -13.77 -23.89
C LEU A 74 -1.90 -13.69 -24.99
N GLY A 75 -0.79 -14.41 -24.84
CA GLY A 75 0.30 -14.48 -25.82
C GLY A 75 1.43 -13.48 -25.60
N GLY A 76 1.42 -12.74 -24.49
CA GLY A 76 2.50 -11.85 -24.08
C GLY A 76 3.69 -12.58 -23.45
N THR A 77 4.65 -11.80 -22.93
CA THR A 77 5.91 -12.33 -22.36
C THR A 77 5.82 -12.61 -20.86
N GLY A 78 4.79 -12.08 -20.21
CA GLY A 78 4.62 -12.04 -18.77
C GLY A 78 5.49 -11.02 -18.05
N ILE A 79 6.17 -10.13 -18.79
CA ILE A 79 6.96 -9.05 -18.23
C ILE A 79 6.02 -7.88 -17.96
N ILE A 80 5.76 -7.63 -16.68
CA ILE A 80 4.88 -6.54 -16.21
C ILE A 80 5.68 -5.40 -15.57
N ASP A 81 7.00 -5.41 -15.72
CA ASP A 81 7.89 -4.39 -15.20
C ASP A 81 7.92 -3.22 -16.20
N GLU A 82 6.85 -2.45 -16.20
CA GLU A 82 6.77 -1.19 -16.93
C GLU A 82 7.32 -0.05 -16.07
N VAL A 83 8.21 0.75 -16.65
CA VAL A 83 8.75 1.95 -16.02
C VAL A 83 7.91 3.14 -16.50
N LEU A 84 6.90 3.52 -15.70
CA LEU A 84 5.96 4.60 -16.04
C LEU A 84 6.58 6.00 -15.99
N ALA A 85 7.68 6.15 -15.24
CA ALA A 85 8.40 7.41 -15.11
C ALA A 85 9.91 7.13 -15.01
N PRO A 86 10.76 7.99 -15.58
CA PRO A 86 12.20 7.88 -15.40
C PRO A 86 12.56 7.98 -13.92
N VAL A 87 13.61 7.27 -13.51
CA VAL A 87 14.16 7.40 -12.16
C VAL A 87 14.76 8.80 -12.04
N GLU A 88 14.18 9.62 -11.17
CA GLU A 88 14.72 10.95 -10.88
C GLU A 88 16.03 10.83 -10.09
N ALA A 89 17.01 11.68 -10.43
CA ALA A 89 18.24 11.77 -9.66
C ALA A 89 17.92 12.34 -8.27
N ILE A 90 18.29 11.61 -7.23
CA ILE A 90 18.04 12.02 -5.85
C ILE A 90 19.15 12.98 -5.40
N GLU A 91 18.79 14.19 -4.99
CA GLU A 91 19.71 15.12 -4.34
C GLU A 91 20.09 14.58 -2.94
N PRO A 92 21.36 14.21 -2.68
CA PRO A 92 21.77 13.54 -1.44
C PRO A 92 21.92 14.48 -0.25
N TRP A 93 21.70 15.78 -0.43
CA TRP A 93 21.88 16.78 0.60
C TRP A 93 20.72 16.76 1.60
N LEU A 94 20.97 16.21 2.79
CA LEU A 94 20.10 16.20 3.97
C LEU A 94 20.34 17.40 4.90
N GLY A 95 21.12 18.40 4.45
CA GLY A 95 21.66 19.43 5.32
C GLY A 95 20.58 20.23 6.06
N PRO A 96 20.99 21.00 7.09
CA PRO A 96 20.05 21.64 7.98
C PRO A 96 19.20 22.67 7.22
N ASP A 97 17.91 22.39 7.10
CA ASP A 97 16.90 23.40 6.81
C ASP A 97 16.62 24.14 8.13
N GLY A 98 17.12 25.37 8.24
CA GLY A 98 17.32 26.09 9.51
C GLY A 98 16.08 26.17 10.38
N ASP A 99 14.91 26.36 9.77
CA ASP A 99 13.62 26.47 10.48
C ASP A 99 12.81 25.17 10.46
N PHE A 100 13.34 24.08 9.89
CA PHE A 100 12.60 22.83 9.70
C PHE A 100 12.01 22.28 11.00
N ALA A 101 12.81 22.29 12.08
CA ALA A 101 12.38 21.82 13.39
C ALA A 101 11.27 22.69 14.01
N SER A 102 11.15 23.95 13.57
CA SER A 102 10.18 24.92 14.05
C SER A 102 8.92 25.01 13.17
N LYS A 103 8.89 24.32 12.03
CA LYS A 103 7.71 24.27 11.15
C LYS A 103 6.55 23.57 11.85
N VAL A 104 5.42 24.27 11.95
CA VAL A 104 4.18 23.71 12.50
C VAL A 104 3.49 22.87 11.44
N LYS A 105 3.09 21.65 11.80
CA LYS A 105 2.32 20.78 10.91
C LYS A 105 0.95 21.43 10.62
N PRO A 106 0.56 21.62 9.35
CA PRO A 106 -0.77 22.12 9.02
C PRO A 106 -1.83 21.13 9.51
N HIS A 107 -2.99 21.65 9.92
CA HIS A 107 -4.13 20.83 10.31
C HIS A 107 -4.81 20.25 9.07
N MET A 108 -4.98 18.93 9.00
CA MET A 108 -5.71 18.26 7.91
C MET A 108 -7.18 18.66 7.95
N PRO A 109 -7.71 19.35 6.92
CA PRO A 109 -9.14 19.60 6.82
C PRO A 109 -9.88 18.26 6.84
N ALA A 110 -10.91 18.17 7.67
CA ALA A 110 -11.67 16.94 7.82
C ALA A 110 -13.15 17.26 7.91
N LEU A 111 -13.97 16.33 7.45
CA LEU A 111 -15.43 16.45 7.46
C LEU A 111 -15.96 16.65 8.89
N ASP A 112 -17.08 17.34 9.09
CA ASP A 112 -17.64 17.52 10.42
C ASP A 112 -18.08 16.19 11.01
N ASN A 113 -17.95 16.03 12.33
CA ASN A 113 -18.29 14.78 13.02
C ASN A 113 -19.73 14.33 12.77
N LYS A 114 -20.68 15.27 12.61
CA LYS A 114 -22.08 14.92 12.33
C LYS A 114 -22.23 14.28 10.96
N GLU A 115 -21.46 14.73 9.98
CA GLU A 115 -21.51 14.24 8.60
C GLU A 115 -20.80 12.89 8.48
N ARG A 116 -19.71 12.67 9.22
CA ARG A 116 -18.97 11.39 9.25
C ARG A 116 -19.84 10.19 9.62
N LEU A 117 -20.89 10.38 10.42
CA LEU A 117 -21.76 9.31 10.90
C LEU A 117 -22.79 8.85 9.86
N THR A 118 -22.90 9.55 8.73
CA THR A 118 -24.01 9.36 7.78
C THR A 118 -23.66 8.50 6.57
N GLY A 119 -22.41 8.04 6.42
CA GLY A 119 -22.02 7.22 5.28
C GLY A 119 -20.53 6.91 5.22
N PHE A 120 -20.05 6.66 3.99
CA PHE A 120 -18.67 6.29 3.68
C PHE A 120 -17.92 7.40 2.92
N THR A 121 -18.37 8.64 3.08
CA THR A 121 -17.71 9.80 2.46
C THR A 121 -16.30 9.96 3.02
N GLU A 122 -15.38 10.42 2.16
CA GLU A 122 -14.01 10.73 2.55
C GLU A 122 -13.97 11.69 3.74
N VAL A 123 -13.23 11.30 4.79
CA VAL A 123 -13.16 12.05 6.04
C VAL A 123 -12.06 13.09 6.00
N GLU A 124 -10.89 12.76 5.44
CA GLU A 124 -9.78 13.68 5.25
C GLU A 124 -9.91 14.35 3.90
N LEU A 125 -10.19 15.65 3.87
CA LEU A 125 -10.54 16.37 2.64
C LEU A 125 -9.31 16.82 1.83
N GLY A 126 -8.13 16.41 2.26
CA GLY A 126 -6.85 16.82 1.68
C GLY A 126 -6.47 18.27 1.97
N TYR A 127 -5.24 18.62 1.62
CA TYR A 127 -4.76 19.99 1.71
C TYR A 127 -5.08 20.78 0.44
N PRO A 128 -5.28 22.11 0.56
CA PRO A 128 -5.10 23.01 -0.58
C PRO A 128 -3.75 22.78 -1.26
N GLU A 129 -3.69 22.97 -2.58
CA GLU A 129 -2.52 22.63 -3.38
C GLU A 129 -1.21 23.28 -2.89
N ASP A 130 -1.27 24.55 -2.48
CA ASP A 130 -0.15 25.31 -1.93
C ASP A 130 0.33 24.71 -0.61
N VAL A 131 -0.58 24.41 0.32
CA VAL A 131 -0.26 23.77 1.60
C VAL A 131 0.30 22.36 1.39
N GLY A 132 -0.28 21.59 0.46
CA GLY A 132 0.19 20.26 0.11
C GLY A 132 1.61 20.28 -0.48
N LYS A 133 1.90 21.24 -1.36
CA LYS A 133 3.24 21.45 -1.93
C LYS A 133 4.27 21.82 -0.86
N GLU A 134 3.92 22.70 0.07
CA GLU A 134 4.82 23.06 1.18
C GLU A 134 5.03 21.90 2.16
N GLU A 135 3.99 21.14 2.50
CA GLU A 135 4.11 19.97 3.38
C GLU A 135 4.96 18.86 2.72
N ALA A 136 4.84 18.66 1.41
CA ALA A 136 5.67 17.70 0.66
C ALA A 136 7.18 18.04 0.70
N LYS A 137 7.53 19.33 0.82
CA LYS A 137 8.93 19.76 0.99
C LYS A 137 9.51 19.38 2.37
N ARG A 138 8.68 19.00 3.35
CA ARG A 138 9.16 18.51 4.65
C ARG A 138 9.61 17.04 4.63
N CYS A 139 9.70 16.42 3.45
CA CYS A 139 10.18 15.05 3.28
C CYS A 139 11.56 14.84 3.94
N LEU A 140 11.67 13.81 4.78
CA LEU A 140 12.91 13.41 5.45
C LEU A 140 13.85 12.57 4.56
N ARG A 141 13.54 12.47 3.26
CA ARG A 141 14.32 11.74 2.23
C ARG A 141 14.68 10.30 2.66
N CYS A 142 13.70 9.53 3.12
CA CYS A 142 13.94 8.17 3.62
C CYS A 142 14.52 7.22 2.55
N GLU A 143 14.29 7.51 1.28
CA GLU A 143 14.88 6.85 0.12
C GLU A 143 16.42 6.93 0.10
N LEU A 144 17.02 7.98 0.68
CA LEU A 144 18.47 8.10 0.79
C LEU A 144 19.07 7.06 1.75
N ARG A 145 18.26 6.38 2.59
CA ARG A 145 18.74 5.42 3.59
C ARG A 145 19.67 4.35 3.00
N LEU A 146 19.39 3.89 1.78
CA LEU A 146 20.20 2.88 1.09
C LEU A 146 21.53 3.42 0.56
N ASN A 147 21.65 4.75 0.42
CA ASN A 147 22.84 5.45 -0.06
C ASN A 147 23.69 6.04 1.07
N LEU A 148 23.16 6.07 2.30
CA LEU A 148 23.89 6.57 3.46
C LEU A 148 24.92 5.55 3.93
N SER A 149 26.17 6.00 4.08
CA SER A 149 27.17 5.21 4.80
C SER A 149 26.70 4.94 6.24
N PRO A 150 27.09 3.80 6.84
CA PRO A 150 26.83 3.55 8.25
C PRO A 150 27.37 4.71 9.09
N PRO A 151 26.65 5.13 10.15
CA PRO A 151 27.18 6.15 11.04
C PRO A 151 28.51 5.67 11.65
N LEU A 152 29.52 6.55 11.65
CA LEU A 152 30.77 6.28 12.33
C LEU A 152 30.48 6.05 13.82
N SER A 153 30.74 4.83 14.30
CA SER A 153 30.63 4.45 15.70
C SER A 153 32.03 4.19 16.28
N PRO A 154 32.41 4.85 17.39
CA PRO A 154 31.66 5.88 18.12
C PRO A 154 31.61 7.22 17.36
N PRO A 155 30.59 8.08 17.60
CA PRO A 155 30.54 9.39 16.99
C PRO A 155 31.83 10.16 17.29
N ALA A 156 32.42 10.77 16.26
CA ALA A 156 33.62 11.57 16.42
C ALA A 156 33.35 12.68 17.45
N LYS A 157 34.19 12.78 18.49
CA LYS A 157 34.08 13.86 19.46
C LYS A 157 34.27 15.18 18.73
N VAL A 158 33.20 15.92 18.51
CA VAL A 158 33.26 17.30 18.05
C VAL A 158 33.95 18.08 19.18
N LYS A 159 35.19 18.55 18.94
CA LYS A 159 35.83 19.48 19.86
C LYS A 159 35.04 20.80 19.78
N THR A 160 34.20 21.04 20.77
CA THR A 160 33.60 22.36 20.99
C THR A 160 34.74 23.34 21.32
N ALA A 161 34.89 24.38 20.49
CA ALA A 161 35.78 25.51 20.75
C ALA A 161 35.13 26.47 21.75
#